data_AF-A0A1L9BEJ3-F1
#
_entry.id   AF-A0A1L9BEJ3-F1
#
_cell.length_a   1.000
_cell.length_b   1.000
_cell.length_c   1.000
_cell.angle_alpha   90.00
_cell.angle_beta   90.00
_cell.angle_gamma   90.00
#
_symmetry.space_group_name_H-M   'P 1'
#
loop_
_entity.id
_entity.type
_entity.pdbx_description
1 polymer ?
#
loop_
_entity_poly.entity_id
_entity_poly.type
_entity_poly.pdbx_seq_one_letter_code
_entity_poly.pdbx_strand_id
1 'polypeptide(L)' 'MAVARADLDAGLRLVDLLVEADLAESKGAAKRLIRDAGARVNGTVVADEAALVTAADLDSEGRIRLSAGRKRHALIRCH' A
#
# COMPACT_ATOMS: atom_id res chain seq x y z
N MET A 1 8.03 3.66 6.27
CA MET A 1 7.51 4.98 5.88
C MET A 1 6.51 5.43 6.94
N ALA A 2 6.44 6.73 7.25
CA ALA A 2 5.45 7.29 8.15
C ALA A 2 4.40 8.08 7.35
N VAL A 3 3.13 7.92 7.68
CA VAL A 3 1.99 8.60 7.05
C VAL A 3 1.16 9.26 8.13
N ALA A 4 0.60 10.44 7.87
CA ALA A 4 -0.28 11.07 8.85
C ALA A 4 -1.66 10.40 8.83
N ARG A 5 -2.32 10.33 9.99
CA ARG A 5 -3.69 9.80 10.06
C ARG A 5 -4.64 10.52 9.10
N ALA A 6 -4.46 11.83 8.90
CA ALA A 6 -5.27 12.64 7.99
C ALA A 6 -5.16 12.19 6.52
N ASP A 7 -3.97 11.80 6.06
CA ASP A 7 -3.79 11.28 4.70
C ASP A 7 -4.52 9.95 4.52
N LEU A 8 -4.46 9.08 5.54
CA LEU A 8 -5.21 7.82 5.56
C LEU A 8 -6.73 8.04 5.63
N ASP A 9 -7.19 9.10 6.29
CA ASP A 9 -8.60 9.47 6.34
C ASP A 9 -9.09 10.03 4.99
N ALA A 10 -8.24 10.78 4.29
CA ALA A 10 -8.49 11.24 2.92
C ALA A 10 -8.50 10.09 1.89
N GLY A 11 -7.91 8.94 2.23
CA GLY A 11 -7.81 7.76 1.38
C GLY A 11 -6.66 7.84 0.39
N LEU A 12 -5.58 7.12 0.70
CA LEU A 12 -4.40 7.08 -0.15
C LEU A 12 -4.50 6.00 -1.19
N ARG A 13 -4.12 6.29 -2.43
CA ARG A 13 -4.08 5.27 -3.48
C ARG A 13 -2.99 4.27 -3.19
N LEU A 14 -3.33 2.98 -3.25
CA LEU A 14 -2.35 1.89 -3.12
C LEU A 14 -1.20 2.04 -4.12
N VAL A 15 -1.49 2.47 -5.35
CA VAL A 15 -0.49 2.74 -6.39
C VAL A 15 0.54 3.76 -5.94
N ASP A 16 0.10 4.87 -5.34
CA ASP A 16 1.00 5.93 -4.88
C ASP A 16 1.81 5.45 -3.67
N LEU A 17 1.18 4.73 -2.74
CA LEU A 17 1.87 4.11 -1.60
C LEU A 17 2.92 3.08 -2.02
N LEU A 18 2.67 2.28 -3.05
CA LEU A 18 3.65 1.33 -3.58
C LEU A 18 4.88 2.05 -4.16
N VAL A 19 4.69 3.21 -4.79
CA VAL A 19 5.80 4.00 -5.33
C VAL A 19 6.56 4.72 -4.21
N GLU A 20 5.84 5.37 -3.29
CA GLU A 20 6.46 6.06 -2.15
C GLU A 20 7.19 5.10 -1.21
N ALA A 21 6.69 3.87 -1.07
CA ALA A 21 7.34 2.82 -0.29
C ALA A 21 8.48 2.10 -1.04
N ASP A 22 8.89 2.60 -2.21
CA ASP A 22 9.94 2.03 -3.08
C ASP A 22 9.66 0.57 -3.50
N LEU A 23 8.39 0.15 -3.46
CA LEU A 23 7.95 -1.18 -3.86
C LEU A 23 7.82 -1.29 -5.39
N ALA A 24 7.58 -0.15 -6.06
CA ALA A 24 7.48 -0.03 -7.51
C ALA A 24 8.27 1.18 -8.01
N GLU A 25 8.96 1.01 -9.14
CA GLU A 25 9.78 2.07 -9.75
C GLU A 25 8.96 3.23 -10.34
N SER A 26 7.67 2.99 -10.60
CA SER A 26 6.75 4.00 -11.14
C SER A 26 5.29 3.63 -10.90
N LYS A 27 4.39 4.61 -11.05
CA LYS A 27 2.93 4.38 -10.95
C LYS A 27 2.46 3.32 -11.96
N GLY A 28 3.04 3.28 -13.16
CA GLY A 28 2.72 2.27 -14.18
C GLY A 28 3.17 0.86 -13.76
N ALA A 29 4.36 0.74 -13.17
CA ALA A 29 4.85 -0.53 -12.62
C ALA A 29 4.01 -0.99 -11.43
N ALA A 30 3.63 -0.08 -10.53
CA ALA A 30 2.74 -0.36 -9.41
C ALA A 30 1.38 -0.89 -9.88
N LYS A 31 0.76 -0.24 -10.88
CA LYS A 31 -0.52 -0.68 -11.47
C LYS A 31 -0.44 -2.08 -12.06
N ARG A 32 0.63 -2.39 -12.81
CA ARG A 32 0.86 -3.75 -13.33
C ARG A 32 0.99 -4.75 -12.19
N LEU A 33 1.79 -4.42 -11.18
CA LEU A 33 2.01 -5.29 -10.02
C LEU A 33 0.71 -5.56 -9.25
N ILE A 34 -0.19 -4.58 -9.13
CA ILE A 34 -1.54 -4.77 -8.59
C ILE A 34 -2.37 -5.70 -9.49
N ARG A 35 -2.43 -5.44 -10.80
CA ARG A 35 -3.18 -6.26 -11.77
C ARG A 35 -2.72 -7.72 -11.78
N ASP A 36 -1.41 -7.95 -11.63
CA ASP A 36 -0.81 -9.28 -11.58
C ASP A 36 -0.97 -9.95 -10.18
N ALA A 37 -1.85 -9.43 -9.32
CA ALA A 37 -2.07 -9.92 -7.96
C ALA A 37 -0.79 -9.95 -7.09
N GLY A 38 0.19 -9.13 -7.46
CA GLY A 38 1.45 -8.96 -6.75
C GLY A 38 1.33 -8.06 -5.53
N ALA A 39 0.37 -7.13 -5.50
CA ALA A 39 0.19 -6.23 -4.37
C ALA A 39 -0.65 -6.88 -3.26
N ARG A 40 -0.20 -6.76 -2.01
CA ARG A 40 -0.97 -7.20 -0.83
C ARG A 40 -0.98 -6.13 0.25
N VAL A 41 -2.14 -5.92 0.84
CA VAL A 41 -2.36 -5.02 1.98
C VAL A 41 -2.76 -5.88 3.17
N ASN A 42 -2.00 -5.82 4.27
CA ASN A 42 -2.20 -6.63 5.48
C ASN A 42 -2.26 -8.16 5.24
N GLY A 43 -1.72 -8.64 4.12
CA GLY A 43 -1.79 -10.04 3.72
C GLY A 43 -2.93 -10.39 2.76
N THR A 44 -3.86 -9.46 2.53
CA THR A 44 -4.92 -9.59 1.53
C THR A 44 -4.39 -9.16 0.17
N VAL A 45 -4.55 -10.01 -0.84
CA VAL A 45 -4.21 -9.67 -2.23
C VAL A 45 -5.17 -8.58 -2.72
N VAL A 46 -4.59 -7.50 -3.26
CA VAL A 46 -5.36 -6.42 -3.87
C VAL A 46 -5.06 -6.44 -5.35
N ALA A 47 -6.10 -6.70 -6.15
CA ALA A 47 -6.05 -6.69 -7.62
C ALA A 47 -6.62 -5.40 -8.23
N ASP A 48 -7.15 -4.50 -7.38
CA ASP A 48 -7.76 -3.25 -7.80
C ASP A 48 -6.74 -2.10 -7.78
N GLU A 49 -6.45 -1.52 -8.95
CA GLU A 49 -5.52 -0.39 -9.08
C GLU A 49 -6.07 0.92 -8.50
N ALA A 50 -7.38 1.00 -8.28
CA ALA A 50 -8.04 2.12 -7.63
C ALA A 50 -8.24 1.87 -6.12
N ALA A 51 -7.70 0.78 -5.58
CA ALA A 51 -7.76 0.51 -4.14
C ALA A 51 -7.20 1.69 -3.33
N LEU A 52 -7.98 2.10 -2.35
CA LEU A 52 -7.60 3.12 -1.38
C LEU A 52 -7.22 2.42 -0.08
N VAL A 53 -6.06 2.79 0.45
CA VAL A 53 -5.62 2.44 1.78
C VAL A 53 -6.10 3.54 2.70
N THR A 54 -6.91 3.14 3.68
CA THR A 54 -7.53 4.09 4.61
C THR A 54 -7.12 3.79 6.04
N ALA A 55 -7.58 4.63 6.95
CA ALA A 55 -7.44 4.39 8.38
C ALA A 55 -8.08 3.06 8.86
N ALA A 56 -8.99 2.47 8.08
CA ALA A 56 -9.58 1.16 8.36
C ALA A 56 -8.60 0.00 8.16
N ASP A 57 -7.56 0.19 7.35
CA ASP A 57 -6.50 -0.80 7.12
C ASP A 57 -5.38 -0.73 8.18
N LEU A 58 -5.49 0.17 9.17
CA LEU A 58 -4.51 0.23 10.25
C LEU A 58 -4.71 -0.95 11.21
N ASP A 59 -3.63 -1.67 11.48
CA ASP A 59 -3.60 -2.66 12.55
C ASP A 59 -3.70 -1.97 13.93
N SER A 60 -3.91 -2.77 14.97
CA SER A 60 -3.89 -2.41 16.39
C SER A 60 -2.70 -1.56 16.84
N GLU A 61 -1.55 -1.70 16.18
CA GLU A 61 -0.35 -0.88 16.42
C GLU A 61 -0.23 0.36 15.51
N GLY A 62 -1.26 0.69 14.71
CA GLY A 62 -1.26 1.80 13.76
C GLY A 62 -0.35 1.57 12.55
N ARG A 63 -0.26 0.33 12.05
CA ARG A 63 0.67 -0.04 10.97
C ARG A 63 -0.07 -0.73 9.83
N ILE A 64 0.45 -0.58 8.61
CA ILE A 64 -0.07 -1.23 7.40
C ILE A 64 1.08 -1.98 6.74
N ARG A 65 0.88 -3.28 6.50
CA ARG A 65 1.88 -4.11 5.83
C ARG A 65 1.57 -4.18 4.35
N LEU A 66 2.38 -3.51 3.55
CA LEU A 66 2.33 -3.63 2.09
C LEU A 66 3.33 -4.69 1.63
N SER A 67 2.90 -5.52 0.69
CA SER A 67 3.77 -6.46 0.00
C SER A 67 3.63 -6.27 -1.49
N ALA A 68 4.75 -6.26 -2.19
CA ALA A 68 4.82 -6.21 -3.63
C ALA A 68 5.59 -7.42 -4.16
N GLY A 69 4.84 -8.35 -4.75
CA GLY A 69 5.34 -9.63 -5.21
C GLY A 69 5.88 -10.50 -4.08
N ARG A 70 7.00 -11.19 -4.35
CA ARG A 70 7.56 -12.22 -3.47
C ARG A 70 8.79 -11.77 -2.67
N LYS A 71 9.33 -10.57 -2.96
CA LYS A 71 10.62 -10.10 -2.39
C LYS A 71 10.56 -8.71 -1.75
N ARG A 72 9.57 -7.88 -2.10
CA ARG A 72 9.50 -6.50 -1.64
C ARG A 72 8.35 -6.36 -0.64
N HIS A 73 8.66 -5.92 0.57
CA HIS A 73 7.66 -5.66 1.60
C HIS A 73 7.97 -4.31 2.23
N ALA A 74 6.94 -3.50 2.45
CA ALA A 74 7.06 -2.23 3.14
C ALA A 74 6.12 -2.19 4.34
N LEU A 75 6.59 -1.54 5.40
CA LEU A 75 5.80 -1.25 6.57
C LEU A 75 5.52 0.25 6.60
N ILE A 76 4.24 0.58 6.54
CA ILE A 76 3.75 1.94 6.75
C ILE A 76 3.35 2.06 8.22
N ARG A 77 3.78 3.14 8.86
CA ARG A 77 3.39 3.48 10.23
C ARG A 77 2.57 4.77 10.17
N CYS A 78 1.42 4.77 10.83
CA CYS A 78 0.71 6.01 11.10
C CYS A 78 1.41 6.72 12.26
N HIS A 79 1.54 8.04 12.16
CA HIS A 79 1.88 8.92 13.29
C HIS A 79 0.76 9.93 13.52
#